data_AF-A0A453L620-F1
#
_entry.id   AF-A0A453L620-F1
#
_cell.length_a   1.000
_cell.length_b   1.000
_cell.length_c   1.000
_cell.angle_alpha   90.00
_cell.angle_beta   90.00
_cell.angle_gamma   90.00
#
_symmetry.space_group_name_H-M   'P 1'
#
loop_
_entity.id
_entity.type
_entity.pdbx_description
1 polymer ?
#
loop_
_entity_poly.entity_id
_entity_poly.type
_entity_poly.pdbx_seq_one_letter_code
_entity_poly.pdbx_strand_id
1 'polypeptide(L)'
;MEYPGLIKVCRNGGPPCDPDGRDWATGTGAGGIAEIVARWIDEFMPGVVDTTGGPVLRQPCMCCMTPDEDFVIDFLGGEEFGKDVVVGAGFSGHGFKMGPAVGKILAELALDGESGTAAEAGLELEHYLIGRFEGNPMGKATSH
;
A
#
# COMPACT_ATOMS: atom_id res chain seq x y z
N MET A 1 2.32 -18.70 3.95
CA MET A 1 2.37 -19.61 5.12
C MET A 1 1.15 -19.30 5.96
N GLU A 2 0.26 -20.27 6.14
CA GLU A 2 -0.92 -20.13 6.99
C GLU A 2 -0.57 -20.66 8.38
N TYR A 3 -1.03 -19.99 9.44
CA TYR A 3 -0.79 -20.38 10.83
C TYR A 3 -2.13 -20.73 11.49
N PRO A 4 -2.53 -22.02 11.47
CA PRO A 4 -3.81 -22.45 12.04
C PRO A 4 -3.92 -22.10 13.53
N GLY A 5 -5.07 -21.55 13.93
CA GLY A 5 -5.33 -21.15 15.32
C GLY A 5 -4.67 -19.83 15.74
N LEU A 6 -3.95 -19.14 14.85
CA LEU A 6 -3.42 -17.81 15.11
C LEU A 6 -4.23 -16.74 14.36
N ILE A 7 -4.24 -15.52 14.91
CA ILE A 7 -4.74 -14.35 14.21
C ILE A 7 -3.58 -13.49 13.70
N LYS A 8 -3.79 -12.85 12.54
CA LYS A 8 -2.87 -11.85 12.01
C LYS A 8 -3.50 -10.47 12.20
N VAL A 9 -2.79 -9.60 12.93
CA VAL A 9 -3.17 -8.19 13.07
C VAL A 9 -2.15 -7.34 12.35
N CYS A 10 -2.63 -6.55 11.38
CA CYS A 10 -1.82 -5.58 10.66
C CYS A 10 -2.11 -4.18 11.22
N ARG A 11 -1.06 -3.42 11.54
CA ARG A 11 -1.19 -1.99 11.80
C ARG A 11 -0.73 -1.23 10.56
N ASN A 12 -1.59 -0.36 10.03
CA ASN A 12 -1.20 0.53 8.93
C ASN A 12 -0.30 1.66 9.46
N GLY A 13 0.64 2.11 8.62
CA GLY A 13 1.58 3.18 8.92
C GLY A 13 2.83 2.74 9.69
N GLY A 14 3.81 3.63 9.72
CA GLY A 14 5.13 3.44 10.31
C GLY A 14 5.97 4.69 10.06
N PRO A 15 7.15 4.81 10.70
CA PRO A 15 8.06 5.89 10.39
C PRO A 15 8.56 5.76 8.94
N PRO A 16 9.00 6.88 8.32
CA PRO A 16 9.76 6.81 7.07
C PRO A 16 10.95 5.86 7.22
N CYS A 17 11.19 5.04 6.20
CA CYS A 17 12.30 4.11 6.17
C CYS A 17 13.01 4.16 4.81
N ASP A 18 14.31 3.89 4.81
CA ASP A 18 15.08 3.69 3.58
C ASP A 18 14.73 2.31 2.99
N PRO A 19 14.23 2.23 1.74
CA PRO A 19 13.92 0.94 1.11
C PRO A 19 15.16 0.07 0.85
N ASP A 20 16.34 0.68 0.66
CA ASP A 20 17.60 -0.02 0.39
C ASP A 20 18.32 -0.40 1.70
N GLY A 21 18.17 0.43 2.73
CA GLY A 21 18.74 0.26 4.07
C GLY A 21 17.84 -0.53 5.03
N ARG A 22 17.24 -1.64 4.59
CA ARG A 22 16.20 -2.36 5.34
C ARG A 22 16.67 -2.79 6.74
N ASP A 23 16.33 -1.99 7.75
CA ASP A 23 16.37 -2.46 9.13
C ASP A 23 15.18 -3.39 9.37
N TRP A 24 15.44 -4.54 9.99
CA TRP A 24 14.40 -5.46 10.44
C TRP A 24 14.00 -5.17 11.89
N ALA A 25 14.33 -3.98 12.39
CA ALA A 25 14.18 -3.64 13.79
C ALA A 25 12.70 -3.32 14.07
N THR A 26 11.91 -4.38 14.25
CA THR A 26 10.57 -4.27 14.84
C THR A 26 10.76 -3.68 16.24
N GLY A 27 10.50 -2.38 16.43
CA GLY A 27 10.73 -1.69 17.70
C GLY A 27 10.30 -2.53 18.90
N THR A 28 11.28 -3.00 19.68
CA THR A 28 11.10 -3.95 20.79
C THR A 28 10.95 -3.28 22.15
N GLY A 29 10.81 -1.95 22.20
CA GLY A 29 10.68 -1.18 23.43
C GLY A 29 9.27 -1.18 24.04
N ALA A 30 9.18 -0.79 25.31
CA ALA A 30 7.91 -0.45 25.98
C ALA A 30 7.22 0.70 25.23
N GLY A 31 5.90 0.63 25.03
CA GLY A 31 5.15 1.49 24.10
C GLY A 31 5.26 1.09 22.63
N GLY A 32 5.86 -0.06 22.33
CA GLY A 32 5.99 -0.60 20.97
C GLY A 32 4.67 -1.13 20.40
N ILE A 33 4.67 -1.44 19.08
CA ILE A 33 3.47 -1.88 18.34
C ILE A 33 2.73 -3.04 19.01
N ALA A 34 3.45 -3.97 19.66
CA ALA A 34 2.84 -5.11 20.35
C ALA A 34 1.89 -4.68 21.48
N GLU A 35 2.23 -3.65 22.24
CA GLU A 35 1.41 -3.15 23.35
C GLU A 35 0.15 -2.43 22.83
N ILE A 36 0.31 -1.64 21.76
CA ILE A 36 -0.82 -0.98 21.09
C ILE A 36 -1.82 -2.02 20.55
N VAL A 37 -1.30 -3.08 19.91
CA VAL A 37 -2.13 -4.16 19.38
C VAL A 37 -2.78 -4.95 20.52
N ALA A 38 -2.06 -5.27 21.59
CA ALA A 38 -2.62 -5.96 22.75
C ALA A 38 -3.80 -5.19 23.36
N ARG A 39 -3.63 -3.88 23.61
CA ARG A 39 -4.69 -3.02 24.12
C ARG A 39 -5.91 -3.00 23.20
N TRP A 40 -5.70 -2.89 21.88
CA TRP A 40 -6.79 -2.92 20.90
C TRP A 40 -7.53 -4.26 20.90
N ILE A 41 -6.81 -5.39 21.00
CA ILE A 41 -7.42 -6.72 21.12
C ILE A 41 -8.26 -6.82 22.40
N ASP A 42 -7.74 -6.39 23.54
CA ASP A 42 -8.45 -6.46 24.82
C ASP A 42 -9.72 -5.60 24.83
N GLU A 43 -9.69 -4.46 24.13
CA GLU A 43 -10.82 -3.54 23.99
C GLU A 43 -11.91 -4.07 23.05
N PHE A 44 -11.54 -4.58 21.88
CA PHE A 44 -12.49 -4.93 20.80
C PHE A 44 -12.81 -6.43 20.69
N MET A 45 -11.97 -7.31 21.26
CA MET A 45 -12.10 -8.77 21.21
C MET A 45 -11.77 -9.42 22.56
N PRO A 46 -12.44 -9.00 23.65
CA PRO A 46 -12.10 -9.45 25.00
C PRO A 46 -12.21 -10.98 25.13
N GLY A 47 -11.16 -11.61 25.62
CA GLY A 47 -11.11 -13.06 25.88
C GLY A 47 -10.98 -13.94 24.64
N VAL A 48 -10.81 -13.37 23.45
CA VAL A 48 -10.62 -14.14 22.20
C VAL A 48 -9.16 -14.54 22.00
N VAL A 49 -8.21 -13.70 22.42
CA VAL A 49 -6.78 -13.87 22.19
C VAL A 49 -6.02 -13.57 23.48
N ASP A 50 -5.11 -14.47 23.86
CA ASP A 50 -4.17 -14.23 24.97
C ASP A 50 -3.04 -13.32 24.51
N THR A 51 -2.99 -12.09 25.03
CA THR A 51 -2.00 -11.07 24.70
C THR A 51 -0.80 -11.06 25.66
N THR A 52 -0.85 -11.83 26.76
CA THR A 52 0.11 -11.76 27.88
C THR A 52 1.55 -12.12 27.47
N GLY A 53 1.69 -13.03 26.50
CA GLY A 53 3.00 -13.45 25.95
C GLY A 53 3.49 -12.62 24.76
N GLY A 54 2.70 -11.64 24.29
CA GLY A 54 2.96 -10.92 23.05
C GLY A 54 2.76 -11.76 21.78
N PRO A 55 3.02 -11.19 20.59
CA PRO A 55 2.79 -11.88 19.32
C PRO A 55 3.80 -13.02 19.12
N VAL A 56 3.30 -14.17 18.66
CA VAL A 56 4.10 -15.36 18.30
C VAL A 56 5.08 -15.06 17.16
N LEU A 57 4.70 -14.18 16.24
CA LEU A 57 5.53 -13.74 15.12
C LEU A 57 5.32 -12.25 14.85
N ARG A 58 6.42 -11.55 14.53
CA ARG A 58 6.41 -10.18 14.03
C ARG A 58 7.05 -10.14 12.66
N GLN A 59 6.42 -9.46 11.71
CA GLN A 59 6.94 -9.29 10.36
C GLN A 59 6.84 -7.81 9.98
N PRO A 60 7.96 -7.09 9.83
CA PRO A 60 7.93 -5.73 9.33
C PRO A 60 7.57 -5.74 7.84
N CYS A 61 6.89 -4.69 7.40
CA CYS A 61 6.49 -4.46 6.00
C CYS A 61 6.88 -3.04 5.61
N MET A 62 6.95 -2.77 4.30
CA MET A 62 7.20 -1.44 3.76
C MET A 62 6.05 -1.08 2.81
N CYS A 63 5.68 0.18 2.81
CA CYS A 63 4.68 0.72 1.89
C CYS A 63 5.30 1.88 1.12
N CYS A 64 5.19 1.84 -0.21
CA CYS A 64 5.48 3.01 -1.04
C CYS A 64 4.24 3.90 -1.01
N MET A 65 4.36 5.07 -0.38
CA MET A 65 3.26 5.99 -0.14
C MET A 65 3.28 7.12 -1.17
N THR A 66 2.11 7.49 -1.67
CA THR A 66 1.85 8.76 -2.35
C THR A 66 1.28 9.77 -1.35
N PRO A 67 1.46 11.09 -1.57
CA PRO A 67 0.91 12.13 -0.69
C PRO A 67 -0.61 12.10 -0.55
N ASP A 68 -1.33 11.61 -1.57
CA ASP A 68 -2.79 11.47 -1.59
C ASP A 68 -3.28 10.04 -1.28
N GLU A 69 -2.36 9.15 -0.90
CA GLU A 69 -2.63 7.73 -0.62
C GLU A 69 -3.25 6.93 -1.78
N ASP A 70 -3.25 7.47 -3.00
CA ASP A 70 -3.77 6.82 -4.22
C ASP A 70 -2.66 6.29 -5.13
N PHE A 71 -3.01 5.33 -6.00
CA PHE A 71 -2.05 4.66 -6.89
C PHE A 71 -1.46 5.60 -7.95
N VAL A 72 -0.31 5.24 -8.50
CA VAL A 72 0.18 5.78 -9.77
C VAL A 72 0.05 4.69 -10.82
N ILE A 73 -0.69 4.97 -11.90
CA ILE A 73 -0.83 4.15 -13.10
C ILE A 73 -0.64 5.09 -14.28
N ASP A 74 0.52 5.03 -14.94
CA ASP A 74 0.85 5.99 -15.99
C ASP A 74 1.87 5.42 -16.99
N PHE A 75 1.96 6.03 -18.17
CA PHE A 75 3.11 5.88 -19.04
C PHE A 75 4.19 6.87 -18.62
N LEU A 76 5.40 6.39 -18.30
CA LEU A 76 6.51 7.24 -17.88
C LEU A 76 7.12 8.06 -19.04
N GLY A 77 6.75 7.73 -20.26
CA GLY A 77 7.34 8.33 -21.45
C GLY A 77 6.65 9.60 -21.86
N GLY A 78 7.09 10.72 -21.29
CA GLY A 78 7.00 12.02 -21.96
C GLY A 78 7.69 11.97 -23.34
N GLU A 79 8.44 13.01 -23.72
CA GLU A 79 9.05 13.03 -25.07
C GLU A 79 10.09 11.91 -25.30
N GLU A 80 10.63 11.28 -24.25
CA GLU A 80 11.72 10.29 -24.33
C GLU A 80 11.24 8.84 -24.55
N PHE A 81 10.30 8.34 -23.74
CA PHE A 81 9.88 6.92 -23.78
C PHE A 81 8.49 6.70 -24.39
N GLY A 82 7.74 7.76 -24.72
CA GLY A 82 6.36 7.65 -25.22
C GLY A 82 5.49 6.67 -24.42
N LYS A 83 4.95 5.66 -25.11
CA LYS A 83 4.14 4.60 -24.49
C LYS A 83 4.89 3.28 -24.26
N ASP A 84 6.22 3.29 -24.30
CA ASP A 84 7.02 2.06 -24.20
C ASP A 84 7.17 1.55 -22.76
N VAL A 85 6.88 2.40 -21.77
CA VAL A 85 7.01 2.08 -20.34
C VAL A 85 5.76 2.50 -19.59
N VAL A 86 5.01 1.52 -19.08
CA VAL A 86 3.91 1.74 -18.12
C VAL A 86 4.37 1.42 -16.70
N VAL A 87 3.99 2.26 -15.74
CA VAL A 87 4.32 2.10 -14.32
C VAL A 87 3.05 1.91 -13.48
N GLY A 88 3.14 1.00 -12.51
CA GLY A 88 2.20 0.85 -11.42
C GLY A 88 2.93 0.98 -10.08
N ALA A 89 2.71 2.05 -9.33
CA ALA A 89 3.45 2.35 -8.11
C ALA A 89 2.58 3.05 -7.05
N GLY A 90 3.15 3.34 -5.87
CA GLY A 90 2.48 4.18 -4.88
C GLY A 90 1.24 3.54 -4.25
N PHE A 91 1.28 2.23 -3.98
CA PHE A 91 0.11 1.47 -3.53
C PHE A 91 -0.37 1.79 -2.10
N SER A 92 0.33 2.66 -1.38
CA SER A 92 -0.10 3.29 -0.12
C SER A 92 -0.66 2.33 0.94
N GLY A 93 -0.08 1.13 1.01
CA GLY A 93 -0.44 0.09 1.98
C GLY A 93 -1.71 -0.72 1.66
N HIS A 94 -2.38 -0.45 0.53
CA HIS A 94 -3.67 -1.07 0.21
C HIS A 94 -3.76 -1.69 -1.19
N GLY A 95 -2.62 -1.81 -1.88
CA GLY A 95 -2.52 -2.42 -3.21
C GLY A 95 -2.74 -3.93 -3.27
N PHE A 96 -2.55 -4.70 -2.19
CA PHE A 96 -2.67 -6.16 -2.25
C PHE A 96 -4.06 -6.61 -2.74
N LYS A 97 -5.14 -6.02 -2.22
CA LYS A 97 -6.51 -6.31 -2.67
C LYS A 97 -6.79 -5.86 -4.10
N MET A 98 -6.06 -4.84 -4.57
CA MET A 98 -6.24 -4.28 -5.91
C MET A 98 -5.31 -4.92 -6.94
N GLY A 99 -4.34 -5.73 -6.51
CA GLY A 99 -3.30 -6.32 -7.34
C GLY A 99 -3.81 -7.00 -8.60
N PRO A 100 -4.85 -7.87 -8.53
CA PRO A 100 -5.41 -8.50 -9.73
C PRO A 100 -6.00 -7.50 -10.74
N ALA A 101 -6.73 -6.48 -10.27
CA ALA A 101 -7.36 -5.48 -11.13
C ALA A 101 -6.33 -4.53 -11.75
N VAL A 102 -5.43 -3.98 -10.92
CA VAL A 102 -4.36 -3.08 -11.38
C VAL A 102 -3.38 -3.81 -12.30
N GLY A 103 -3.06 -5.07 -12.00
CA GLY A 103 -2.21 -5.90 -12.86
C GLY A 103 -2.81 -6.11 -14.25
N LYS A 104 -4.13 -6.32 -14.33
CA LYS A 104 -4.83 -6.43 -15.62
C LYS A 104 -4.81 -5.10 -16.39
N ILE A 105 -5.08 -3.98 -15.72
CA ILE A 105 -5.01 -2.64 -16.32
C ILE A 105 -3.61 -2.36 -16.89
N LEU A 106 -2.56 -2.61 -16.12
CA LEU A 106 -1.17 -2.41 -16.55
C LEU A 106 -0.80 -3.31 -17.74
N ALA A 107 -1.27 -4.55 -17.76
CA ALA A 107 -1.02 -5.47 -18.87
C ALA A 107 -1.69 -4.99 -20.17
N GLU A 108 -2.95 -4.56 -20.11
CA GLU A 108 -3.67 -3.98 -21.26
C GLU A 108 -2.98 -2.71 -21.75
N LEU A 109 -2.60 -1.80 -20.85
CA LEU A 109 -1.85 -0.60 -21.20
C LEU A 109 -0.53 -0.93 -21.92
N ALA A 110 0.22 -1.93 -21.44
CA ALA A 110 1.48 -2.33 -22.04
C ALA A 110 1.33 -3.00 -23.42
N LEU A 111 0.24 -3.73 -23.65
CA LEU A 111 0.01 -4.50 -24.88
C LEU A 111 -0.71 -3.68 -25.95
N ASP A 112 -1.72 -2.92 -25.53
CA ASP A 112 -2.70 -2.30 -26.42
C ASP A 112 -2.64 -0.76 -26.36
N GLY A 113 -1.95 -0.18 -25.37
CA GLY A 113 -1.83 1.26 -25.20
C GLY A 113 -3.05 1.95 -24.57
N GLU A 114 -4.06 1.15 -24.19
CA GLU A 114 -5.31 1.52 -23.53
C GLU A 114 -5.78 0.35 -22.63
N SER A 115 -6.73 0.60 -21.71
CA SER A 115 -7.27 -0.45 -20.84
C SER A 115 -8.79 -0.53 -20.92
N GLY A 116 -9.28 -1.63 -21.49
CA GLY A 116 -10.71 -1.97 -21.47
C GLY A 116 -11.22 -2.25 -20.06
N THR A 117 -10.39 -2.85 -19.19
CA THR A 117 -10.74 -3.08 -17.78
C THR A 117 -11.01 -1.77 -17.03
N ALA A 118 -10.19 -0.73 -17.26
CA ALA A 118 -10.42 0.57 -16.66
C ALA A 118 -11.71 1.22 -17.21
N ALA A 119 -11.90 1.17 -18.52
CA ALA A 119 -13.09 1.74 -19.18
C ALA A 119 -14.40 1.07 -18.71
N GLU A 120 -14.44 -0.26 -18.67
CA GLU A 120 -15.60 -1.03 -18.19
C GLU A 120 -15.94 -0.75 -16.73
N ALA A 121 -14.92 -0.49 -15.90
CA ALA A 121 -15.09 -0.13 -14.50
C ALA A 121 -15.50 1.34 -14.29
N GLY A 122 -15.55 2.16 -15.35
CA GLY A 122 -15.78 3.61 -15.25
C GLY A 122 -14.65 4.33 -14.51
N LEU A 123 -13.42 3.81 -14.63
CA LEU A 123 -12.25 4.35 -13.95
C LEU A 123 -11.57 5.42 -14.81
N GLU A 124 -11.62 6.66 -14.36
CA GLU A 124 -10.88 7.77 -14.98
C GLU A 124 -9.39 7.66 -14.65
N LEU A 125 -8.58 7.13 -15.58
CA LEU A 125 -7.13 6.93 -15.35
C LEU A 125 -6.37 8.23 -15.09
N GLU A 126 -6.89 9.37 -15.54
CA GLU A 126 -6.40 10.73 -15.26
C GLU A 126 -6.15 10.97 -13.77
N HIS A 127 -6.96 10.33 -12.93
CA HIS A 127 -6.87 10.38 -11.48
C HIS A 127 -5.63 9.71 -10.90
N TYR A 128 -5.03 8.79 -11.64
CA TYR A 128 -3.90 7.96 -11.24
C TYR A 128 -2.62 8.28 -12.01
N LEU A 129 -2.65 9.25 -12.93
CA LEU A 129 -1.46 9.72 -13.62
C LEU A 129 -0.46 10.34 -12.62
N ILE A 130 0.84 10.25 -12.93
CA ILE A 130 1.88 10.87 -12.10
C ILE A 130 1.81 12.40 -12.21
N GLY A 131 1.37 12.91 -13.36
CA GLY A 131 1.19 14.34 -13.64
C GLY A 131 0.18 15.02 -12.71
N ARG A 132 -0.66 14.27 -11.97
CA ARG A 132 -1.58 14.85 -10.97
C ARG A 132 -0.88 15.60 -9.84
N PHE A 133 0.42 15.34 -9.63
CA PHE A 133 1.24 16.03 -8.64
C PHE A 133 1.93 17.28 -9.19
N GLU A 134 1.87 17.53 -10.50
CA GLU A 134 2.40 18.76 -11.10
C GLU A 134 1.58 19.97 -10.67
N GLY A 135 2.26 20.99 -10.14
CA GLY A 135 1.59 22.17 -9.59
C GLY A 135 0.79 21.95 -8.29
N ASN A 136 0.60 20.69 -7.86
CA ASN A 136 -0.04 20.32 -6.61
C ASN A 136 0.64 19.09 -5.97
N PRO A 137 1.69 19.28 -5.15
CA PRO A 137 2.45 18.18 -4.55
C PRO A 137 1.64 17.26 -3.64
N MET A 138 0.48 17.72 -3.15
CA MET A 138 -0.40 16.92 -2.30
C MET A 138 -1.39 16.07 -3.09
N GLY A 139 -1.40 16.20 -4.43
CA GLY A 139 -2.34 15.52 -5.30
C GLY A 139 -3.78 15.76 -4.83
N LYS A 140 -4.52 14.69 -4.60
CA LYS A 140 -5.92 14.75 -4.18
C LYS A 140 -6.14 14.76 -2.68
N ALA A 141 -5.09 14.86 -1.86
CA ALA A 141 -5.22 14.80 -0.42
C ALA A 141 -6.21 15.88 0.07
N THR A 142 -7.33 15.45 0.64
CA THR A 142 -8.18 16.35 1.42
C THR A 142 -7.48 16.60 2.75
N SER A 143 -7.36 17.87 3.17
CA SER A 143 -6.81 18.21 4.49
C SER A 143 -7.55 17.44 5.57
N HIS A 144 -6.88 16.44 6.17
CA HIS A 144 -7.37 15.67 7.31
C HIS A 144 -6.96 16.32 8.62
#